data_AF-A0A9X7VWX1-F1
#
_entry.id   AF-A0A9X7VWX1-F1
#
_cell.length_a   1.000
_cell.length_b   1.000
_cell.length_c   1.000
_cell.angle_alpha   90.00
_cell.angle_beta   90.00
_cell.angle_gamma   90.00
#
_symmetry.space_group_name_H-M   'P 1'
#
loop_
_entity.id
_entity.type
_entity.pdbx_description
1 polymer ?
#
loop_
_entity_poly.entity_id
_entity_poly.type
_entity_poly.pdbx_seq_one_letter_code
_entity_poly.pdbx_strand_id
1 'polypeptide(L)'
;MGETDQQTAIIRQLFDEYADSLYRYAKYSLPPDMDARDVVQEVFLRAFRSWHGFQGQSSAKTWLYQIARNHIYDLLRKKPSTGDYEPYHQCHISIWTNPFKN
;
A
#
# COMPACT_ATOMS: atom_id res chain seq x y z
N MET A 1 4.17 15.39 24.83
CA MET A 1 3.80 16.21 23.66
C MET A 1 5.07 16.58 22.91
N GLY A 2 5.66 15.69 22.11
CA GLY A 2 6.99 15.97 21.54
C GLY A 2 7.26 15.28 20.22
N GLU A 3 7.20 13.95 20.17
CA GLU A 3 7.63 13.20 18.99
C GLU A 3 6.45 12.65 18.17
N THR A 4 5.43 12.13 18.86
CA THR A 4 4.20 11.60 18.24
C THR A 4 3.41 12.67 17.48
N ASP A 5 3.46 13.92 17.96
CA ASP A 5 2.74 15.04 17.36
C ASP A 5 3.37 15.45 16.02
N GLN A 6 4.71 15.46 15.95
CA GLN A 6 5.45 15.73 14.72
C GLN A 6 5.28 14.61 13.69
N GLN A 7 5.37 13.35 14.11
CA GLN A 7 5.12 12.19 13.25
C GLN A 7 3.70 12.23 12.67
N THR A 8 2.71 12.57 13.49
CA THR A 8 1.32 12.73 13.05
C THR A 8 1.18 13.82 12.00
N ALA A 9 1.84 14.97 12.19
CA ALA A 9 1.81 16.06 11.22
C ALA A 9 2.42 15.64 9.86
N ILE A 10 3.54 14.93 9.88
CA ILE A 10 4.20 14.45 8.65
C ILE A 10 3.33 13.42 7.93
N ILE A 11 2.81 12.42 8.65
CA ILE A 11 1.92 11.41 8.04
C ILE A 11 0.66 12.06 7.49
N ARG A 12 0.12 13.09 8.16
CA ARG A 12 -1.01 13.87 7.65
C ARG A 12 -0.68 14.61 6.35
N GLN A 13 0.48 15.24 6.27
CA GLN A 13 0.93 15.89 5.03
C GLN A 13 1.04 14.87 3.88
N LEU A 14 1.62 13.70 4.15
CA LEU A 14 1.69 12.62 3.17
C LEU A 14 0.30 12.09 2.78
N PHE A 15 -0.64 12.05 3.73
CA PHE A 15 -2.02 11.69 3.45
C PHE A 15 -2.66 12.67 2.49
N ASP A 16 -2.60 13.96 2.79
CA ASP A 16 -3.19 15.02 1.95
C ASP A 16 -2.59 15.01 0.53
N GLU A 17 -1.31 14.66 0.39
CA GLU A 17 -0.63 14.61 -0.91
C GLU A 17 -0.91 13.33 -1.71
N TYR A 18 -0.95 12.16 -1.05
CA TYR A 18 -0.91 10.87 -1.75
C TYR A 18 -2.18 10.03 -1.63
N ALA A 19 -3.11 10.33 -0.72
CA ALA A 19 -4.28 9.47 -0.46
C ALA A 19 -5.13 9.20 -1.71
N ASP A 20 -5.42 10.22 -2.52
CA ASP A 20 -6.21 10.04 -3.76
C ASP A 20 -5.46 9.21 -4.81
N SER A 21 -4.16 9.44 -4.97
CA SER A 21 -3.32 8.65 -5.90
C SER A 21 -3.21 7.18 -5.48
N LEU A 22 -3.10 6.91 -4.17
CA LEU A 22 -3.08 5.57 -3.59
C LEU A 22 -4.45 4.91 -3.68
N TYR A 23 -5.54 5.68 -3.50
CA TYR A 23 -6.90 5.18 -3.67
C TYR A 23 -7.13 4.69 -5.10
N ARG A 24 -6.77 5.50 -6.10
CA ARG A 24 -6.87 5.09 -7.52
C ARG A 24 -6.02 3.86 -7.79
N TYR A 25 -4.78 3.85 -7.33
CA TYR A 25 -3.87 2.71 -7.46
C TYR A 25 -4.47 1.43 -6.86
N ALA A 26 -4.98 1.50 -5.63
CA ALA A 26 -5.64 0.40 -4.96
C ALA A 26 -6.91 -0.03 -5.71
N LYS A 27 -7.72 0.93 -6.19
CA LYS A 27 -8.96 0.64 -6.91
C LYS A 27 -8.74 -0.12 -8.23
N TYR A 28 -7.63 0.16 -8.93
CA TYR A 28 -7.24 -0.60 -10.12
C TYR A 28 -6.54 -1.92 -9.81
N SER A 29 -6.02 -2.09 -8.60
CA SER A 29 -5.27 -3.29 -8.19
C SER A 29 -6.14 -4.33 -7.47
N LEU A 30 -7.27 -3.92 -6.92
CA LEU A 30 -8.17 -4.75 -6.12
C LEU A 30 -9.35 -5.28 -6.94
N PRO A 31 -9.86 -6.48 -6.64
CA PRO A 31 -11.13 -6.97 -7.16
C PRO A 31 -12.32 -6.11 -6.69
N PRO A 32 -13.48 -6.17 -7.38
CA PRO A 32 -14.63 -5.32 -7.10
C PRO A 32 -15.20 -5.40 -5.67
N ASP A 33 -15.02 -6.54 -5.00
CA ASP A 33 -15.55 -6.82 -3.67
C ASP A 33 -14.66 -6.32 -2.52
N MET A 34 -13.48 -5.77 -2.83
CA MET A 34 -12.59 -5.15 -1.83
C MET A 34 -12.66 -3.62 -1.88
N ASP A 35 -12.69 -2.99 -0.71
CA ASP A 35 -12.69 -1.54 -0.60
C ASP A 35 -11.26 -0.98 -0.66
N ALA A 36 -11.00 -0.15 -1.68
CA ALA A 36 -9.75 0.58 -1.83
C ALA A 36 -9.53 1.60 -0.70
N ARG A 37 -10.60 2.12 -0.06
CA ARG A 37 -10.48 3.04 1.09
C ARG A 37 -9.85 2.34 2.28
N ASP A 38 -10.22 1.09 2.55
CA ASP A 38 -9.66 0.29 3.64
C ASP A 38 -8.17 0.03 3.42
N VAL A 39 -7.79 -0.26 2.17
CA VAL A 39 -6.38 -0.41 1.80
C VAL A 39 -5.60 0.87 2.03
N VAL A 40 -6.12 2.03 1.61
CA VAL A 40 -5.45 3.32 1.84
C VAL A 40 -5.29 3.59 3.33
N GLN A 41 -6.32 3.36 4.13
CA GLN A 41 -6.26 3.52 5.59
C GLN A 41 -5.16 2.65 6.21
N GLU A 42 -5.14 1.36 5.89
CA GLU A 42 -4.14 0.43 6.41
C GLU A 42 -2.72 0.80 5.94
N VAL A 43 -2.56 1.33 4.73
CA VAL A 43 -1.26 1.84 4.23
C VAL A 43 -0.74 2.97 5.10
N PHE A 44 -1.56 3.96 5.42
CA PHE A 44 -1.13 5.07 6.27
C PHE A 44 -0.94 4.66 7.73
N LEU A 45 -1.69 3.70 8.24
CA LEU A 45 -1.45 3.11 9.57
C LEU A 45 -0.11 2.37 9.62
N ARG A 46 0.23 1.60 8.59
CA ARG A 46 1.54 0.95 8.46
C ARG A 46 2.66 1.96 8.31
N ALA A 47 2.46 3.00 7.50
CA ALA A 47 3.42 4.09 7.33
C ALA A 47 3.68 4.79 8.67
N PHE A 48 2.63 5.13 9.42
CA PHE A 48 2.76 5.69 10.76
C PHE A 48 3.60 4.77 11.66
N ARG A 49 3.27 3.48 11.78
CA ARG A 49 3.99 2.53 12.64
C ARG A 49 5.46 2.32 12.25
N SER A 50 5.80 2.47 10.97
CA SER A 50 7.14 2.23 10.43
C SER A 50 7.94 3.51 10.16
N TRP A 51 7.40 4.68 10.49
CA TRP A 51 8.01 5.98 10.20
C TRP A 51 9.41 6.13 10.78
N HIS A 52 9.64 5.69 12.02
CA HIS A 52 10.97 5.76 12.65
C HIS A 52 12.04 4.91 11.93
N GLY A 53 11.63 3.91 11.15
CA GLY A 53 12.53 3.08 10.35
C GLY A 53 12.78 3.63 8.94
N PHE A 54 12.10 4.71 8.54
CA PHE A 54 12.29 5.30 7.22
C PHE A 54 13.58 6.13 7.17
N GLN A 55 14.63 5.54 6.57
CA GLN A 55 15.96 6.13 6.48
C GLN A 55 16.15 7.13 5.31
N GLY A 56 15.07 7.50 4.61
CA GLY A 56 15.14 8.45 3.48
C GLY A 56 15.91 7.95 2.25
N GLN A 57 16.16 6.64 2.14
CA GLN A 57 16.87 6.01 1.01
C GLN A 57 16.05 5.99 -0.29
N SER A 58 14.76 6.34 -0.20
CA SER A 58 13.85 6.48 -1.33
C SER A 58 12.91 7.68 -1.08
N SER A 59 12.17 8.11 -2.10
CA SER A 59 11.14 9.14 -1.89
C SER A 59 10.01 8.60 -1.01
N ALA A 60 9.38 9.48 -0.21
CA ALA A 60 8.23 9.10 0.61
C ALA A 60 7.10 8.49 -0.25
N LYS A 61 6.92 8.98 -1.48
CA LYS A 61 6.02 8.39 -2.48
C LYS A 61 6.37 6.92 -2.76
N THR A 62 7.61 6.64 -3.18
CA THR A 62 8.04 5.27 -3.49
C THR A 62 7.85 4.34 -2.30
N TRP A 63 8.19 4.82 -1.11
CA TRP A 63 8.01 4.07 0.13
C TRP A 63 6.54 3.76 0.45
N LEU A 64 5.63 4.74 0.34
CA LEU A 64 4.19 4.54 0.52
C LEU A 64 3.61 3.54 -0.50
N TYR A 65 4.01 3.65 -1.77
CA TYR A 65 3.58 2.70 -2.80
C TYR A 65 4.12 1.28 -2.55
N GLN A 66 5.31 1.14 -1.96
CA GLN A 66 5.83 -0.16 -1.54
C GLN A 66 4.97 -0.77 -0.42
N ILE A 67 4.58 0.03 0.58
CA ILE A 67 3.66 -0.41 1.65
C ILE A 67 2.31 -0.85 1.05
N ALA A 68 1.74 -0.02 0.16
CA ALA A 68 0.47 -0.32 -0.53
C ALA A 68 0.54 -1.60 -1.34
N ARG A 69 1.58 -1.74 -2.17
CA ARG A 69 1.81 -2.94 -2.97
C ARG A 69 1.89 -4.19 -2.10
N ASN A 70 2.69 -4.15 -1.03
CA ASN A 70 2.85 -5.29 -0.13
C ASN A 70 1.53 -5.66 0.55
N HIS A 71 0.78 -4.65 1.01
CA HIS A 71 -0.51 -4.89 1.65
C HIS A 71 -1.54 -5.50 0.69
N ILE A 72 -1.64 -4.98 -0.54
CA ILE A 72 -2.51 -5.53 -1.58
C ILE A 72 -2.12 -6.98 -1.89
N TYR A 73 -0.83 -7.26 -2.02
CA TYR A 73 -0.33 -8.63 -2.23
C TYR A 73 -0.74 -9.59 -1.10
N ASP A 74 -0.66 -9.13 0.15
CA ASP A 74 -1.09 -9.91 1.30
C ASP A 74 -2.59 -10.22 1.25
N LEU A 75 -3.41 -9.24 0.85
CA LEU A 75 -4.87 -9.42 0.70
C LEU A 75 -5.20 -10.42 -0.41
N LEU A 76 -4.54 -10.28 -1.57
CA LEU A 76 -4.76 -11.17 -2.72
C LEU A 76 -4.29 -12.60 -2.44
N ARG A 77 -3.21 -12.79 -1.66
CA ARG A 77 -2.72 -14.13 -1.28
C ARG A 77 -3.65 -14.82 -0.28
N LYS A 78 -4.35 -14.07 0.57
CA LYS A 78 -5.20 -14.62 1.64
C LYS A 78 -6.57 -15.09 1.18
N LYS A 79 -7.00 -14.79 -0.05
CA LYS A 79 -8.23 -15.36 -0.61
C LYS A 79 -7.99 -16.83 -0.97
N PRO A 80 -8.53 -17.82 -0.24
CA PRO A 80 -8.70 -19.14 -0.82
C PRO A 80 -9.64 -18.99 -2.02
N SER A 81 -9.34 -19.67 -3.11
CA SER A 81 -10.17 -19.74 -4.31
C SER A 81 -11.52 -20.38 -3.96
N THR A 82 -12.45 -19.60 -3.41
CA THR A 82 -13.86 -19.97 -3.40
C THR A 82 -14.28 -19.94 -4.87
N GLY A 83 -14.74 -21.09 -5.34
CA GLY A 83 -15.14 -21.33 -6.72
C GLY A 83 -16.08 -20.25 -7.24
N ASP A 84 -16.05 -20.10 -8.56
CA ASP A 84 -16.94 -19.24 -9.35
C ASP A 84 -16.56 -17.75 -9.37
N TYR A 85 -15.33 -17.44 -9.82
CA TYR A 85 -15.02 -16.19 -10.52
C TYR A 85 -14.11 -16.46 -11.73
N GLU A 86 -14.67 -16.25 -12.92
CA GLU A 86 -14.04 -16.39 -14.24
C GLU A 86 -12.93 -15.32 -14.47
N PRO A 87 -11.91 -15.57 -15.31
CA PRO A 87 -10.55 -15.23 -14.95
C PRO A 87 -10.09 -13.91 -15.55
N TYR A 88 -9.78 -12.95 -14.68
CA TYR A 88 -8.72 -12.00 -14.97
C TYR A 88 -7.39 -12.70 -14.73
N HIS A 89 -6.99 -13.57 -15.67
CA HIS A 89 -5.66 -14.16 -15.69
C HIS A 89 -4.61 -13.04 -15.68
N GLN A 90 -4.10 -12.75 -14.50
CA GLN A 90 -2.78 -13.20 -14.10
C GLN A 90 -1.76 -13.47 -15.23
N CYS A 91 -1.43 -12.47 -16.05
CA CYS A 91 -0.25 -12.52 -16.93
C CYS A 91 0.98 -11.79 -16.35
N HIS A 92 0.95 -11.26 -15.12
CA HIS A 92 2.04 -10.41 -14.65
C HIS A 92 2.26 -10.42 -13.13
N ILE A 93 2.41 -11.59 -12.49
CA ILE A 93 2.93 -11.66 -11.11
C ILE A 93 4.18 -12.52 -10.94
N SER A 94 4.73 -13.07 -12.02
CA SER A 94 6.01 -13.78 -12.01
C SER A 94 7.23 -12.88 -12.33
N ILE A 95 7.03 -11.56 -12.56
CA ILE A 95 8.11 -10.62 -12.94
C ILE A 95 8.40 -9.56 -11.85
N TRP A 96 7.72 -9.59 -10.70
CA TRP A 96 7.87 -8.54 -9.66
C TRP A 96 8.51 -9.05 -8.35
N THR A 97 9.61 -9.81 -8.48
CA THR A 97 10.67 -9.76 -7.47
C THR A 97 11.32 -8.38 -7.55
N ASN A 98 10.93 -7.53 -6.61
CA ASN A 98 11.55 -6.26 -6.22
C ASN A 98 12.94 -5.95 -6.83
N PRO A 99 13.05 -5.14 -7.90
CA PRO A 99 14.34 -4.76 -8.50
C PRO A 99 15.13 -3.73 -7.68
N PHE A 100 14.65 -3.36 -6.48
CA PHE A 100 15.26 -2.35 -5.60
C PHE A 100 15.70 -2.93 -4.24
N LYS A 101 15.95 -4.23 -4.17
CA LYS A 101 16.77 -4.79 -3.08
C LYS A 101 18.17 -4.92 -3.66
N ASN A 102 19.11 -4.15 -3.10
CA ASN A 102 20.56 -4.34 -3.29
C ASN A 102 20.95 -5.81 -3.05
#